data_AF-A0A7W1CZP8-F1
#
_entry.id   AF-A0A7W1CZP8-F1
#
_cell.length_a   1.000
_cell.length_b   1.000
_cell.length_c   1.000
_cell.angle_alpha   90.00
_cell.angle_beta   90.00
_cell.angle_gamma   90.00
#
_symmetry.space_group_name_H-M   'P 1'
#
loop_
_entity.id
_entity.type
_entity.pdbx_description
1 polymer ?
#
loop_
_entity_poly.entity_id
_entity_poly.type
_entity_poly.pdbx_seq_one_letter_code
_entity_poly.pdbx_strand_id
1 'polypeptide(L)' 'MSDLRISSEPHSNQEDATFVRESLALYNVAATGDSYYSPLAIFLKDERGAVLGGALGHVWGEWLDLDTLWVA' A
#
# COMPACT_ATOMS: atom_id res chain seq x y z
N MET A 1 32.36 -3.75 -14.23
CA MET A 1 31.59 -3.15 -13.11
C MET A 1 30.50 -2.31 -13.75
N SER A 2 29.25 -2.55 -13.38
CA SER A 2 28.15 -1.69 -13.83
C SER A 2 28.28 -0.32 -13.17
N ASP A 3 28.04 0.74 -13.94
CA ASP A 3 27.98 2.10 -13.40
C ASP A 3 26.65 2.26 -12.66
N LEU A 4 26.71 2.19 -11.33
CA LEU A 4 25.53 2.25 -10.46
C LEU A 4 25.32 3.69 -9.99
N ARG A 5 24.09 4.20 -10.19
CA ARG A 5 23.69 5.53 -9.73
C ARG A 5 22.41 5.44 -8.89
N ILE A 6 22.28 6.36 -7.93
CA ILE A 6 21.06 6.59 -7.17
C ILE A 6 20.44 7.90 -7.70
N SER A 7 19.17 7.88 -8.10
CA SER A 7 18.41 9.05 -8.52
C SER A 7 17.14 9.21 -7.67
N SER A 8 16.64 10.44 -7.55
CA SER A 8 15.35 10.75 -6.92
C SER A 8 14.38 11.21 -7.99
N GLU A 9 13.35 10.41 -8.25
CA GLU A 9 12.42 10.60 -9.37
C GLU A 9 10.97 10.56 -8.86
N PRO A 10 10.51 11.55 -8.09
CA PRO A 10 9.18 11.54 -7.44
C PRO A 10 8.00 11.54 -8.42
N HIS A 11 8.26 11.80 -9.70
CA HIS A 11 7.29 11.78 -10.79
C HIS A 11 7.64 10.73 -11.86
N SER A 12 8.43 9.71 -11.51
CA SER A 12 8.79 8.63 -12.43
C SER A 12 7.55 7.87 -12.91
N ASN A 13 7.72 7.08 -13.97
CA ASN A 13 6.69 6.14 -14.41
C ASN A 13 6.32 5.17 -13.27
N GLN A 14 5.07 4.73 -13.23
CA GLN A 14 4.57 3.80 -12.22
C GLN A 14 5.20 2.41 -12.35
N GLU A 15 5.70 2.03 -13.53
CA GLU A 15 6.28 0.71 -13.81
C GLU A 15 7.48 0.37 -12.91
N ASP A 16 8.45 1.27 -12.76
CA ASP A 16 9.62 1.02 -11.90
C ASP A 16 9.22 0.87 -10.44
N ALA A 17 8.30 1.71 -9.97
CA ALA A 17 7.79 1.64 -8.61
C ALA A 17 7.00 0.34 -8.37
N THR A 18 6.21 -0.10 -9.35
CA THR A 18 5.50 -1.39 -9.30
C THR A 18 6.48 -2.56 -9.26
N PHE A 19 7.49 -2.57 -10.13
CA PHE A 19 8.51 -3.63 -10.15
C PHE A 19 9.21 -3.77 -8.80
N VAL A 20 9.61 -2.65 -8.19
CA VAL A 20 10.26 -2.65 -6.86
C VAL A 20 9.31 -3.19 -5.79
N ARG A 21 8.04 -2.73 -5.75
CA ARG A 21 7.04 -3.20 -4.77
C ARG A 21 6.75 -4.69 -4.90
N GLU A 22 6.52 -5.18 -6.11
CA GLU A 22 6.21 -6.59 -6.37
C GLU A 22 7.39 -7.51 -6.03
N SER A 23 8.61 -7.11 -6.40
CA SER A 23 9.83 -7.86 -6.07
C SER A 23 10.03 -7.98 -4.56
N LEU A 24 9.80 -6.89 -3.82
CA LEU A 24 9.86 -6.90 -2.36
C LEU A 24 8.74 -7.77 -1.75
N ALA A 25 7.51 -7.67 -2.26
CA ALA A 25 6.39 -8.48 -1.78
C ALA A 25 6.69 -9.98 -1.93
N LEU A 26 7.20 -10.41 -3.10
CA LEU A 26 7.57 -11.81 -3.34
C LEU A 26 8.67 -12.28 -2.39
N TYR A 27 9.71 -11.46 -2.17
CA TYR A 27 10.76 -11.78 -1.20
C TYR A 27 10.19 -11.93 0.22
N ASN A 28 9.34 -10.99 0.66
CA ASN A 28 8.75 -11.01 2.00
C ASN A 28 7.88 -12.24 2.21
N VAL A 29 7.03 -12.60 1.24
CA VAL A 29 6.22 -13.82 1.29
C VAL A 29 7.11 -15.06 1.43
N ALA A 30 8.19 -15.14 0.65
CA ALA A 30 9.12 -16.27 0.73
C ALA A 30 9.87 -16.33 2.06
N ALA A 31 10.21 -15.18 2.64
CA ALA A 31 10.97 -15.08 3.89
C ALA A 31 10.11 -15.30 5.16
N THR A 32 8.85 -14.89 5.14
CA THR A 32 7.95 -14.89 6.31
C THR A 32 6.93 -16.02 6.28
N GLY A 33 6.53 -16.48 5.09
CA GLY A 33 5.37 -17.36 4.91
C GLY A 33 4.03 -16.61 4.88
N ASP A 34 4.01 -15.31 5.19
CA ASP A 34 2.80 -14.50 5.25
C ASP A 34 2.39 -14.03 3.85
N SER A 35 1.56 -14.85 3.20
CA SER A 35 1.07 -14.57 1.84
C SER A 35 -0.27 -13.82 1.79
N TYR A 36 -0.97 -13.71 2.91
CA TYR A 36 -2.28 -13.08 2.95
C TYR A 36 -2.17 -11.56 3.15
N TYR A 37 -2.53 -10.81 2.11
CA TYR A 37 -2.70 -9.36 2.14
C TYR A 37 -4.18 -9.02 1.90
N SER A 38 -4.73 -8.12 2.72
CA SER A 38 -6.12 -7.67 2.58
C SER A 38 -6.23 -6.14 2.70
N PRO A 39 -6.67 -5.41 1.64
CA PRO A 39 -6.86 -3.98 1.72
C PRO A 39 -8.06 -3.61 2.61
N LEU A 40 -7.93 -2.55 3.39
CA LEU A 40 -8.99 -1.97 4.21
C LEU A 40 -9.46 -0.65 3.61
N ALA A 41 -10.75 -0.56 3.31
CA ALA A 41 -11.39 0.69 2.90
C ALA A 41 -12.77 0.81 3.54
N ILE A 42 -12.85 1.60 4.62
CA ILE A 42 -14.10 1.87 5.35
C ILE A 42 -14.50 3.31 5.08
N PHE A 43 -15.76 3.54 4.71
CA PHE A 43 -16.29 4.87 4.41
C PHE A 43 -17.49 5.20 5.30
N LEU A 44 -17.47 6.37 5.91
CA LEU A 44 -18.65 7.01 6.48
C LEU A 44 -19.39 7.71 5.35
N LYS A 45 -20.67 7.36 5.12
CA LYS A 45 -21.49 7.94 4.05
C LYS A 45 -22.82 8.45 4.59
N ASP A 46 -23.32 9.54 4.01
CA ASP A 46 -24.68 10.03 4.25
C ASP A 46 -25.74 9.22 3.46
N GLU A 47 -27.02 9.58 3.64
CA GLU A 47 -28.16 8.94 2.97
C GLU A 47 -28.12 9.08 1.43
N ARG A 48 -27.37 10.06 0.91
CA ARG A 48 -27.20 10.30 -0.53
C ARG A 48 -25.92 9.64 -1.07
N GLY A 49 -25.16 8.96 -0.21
CA GLY A 49 -23.93 8.28 -0.55
C GLY A 49 -22.67 9.17 -0.56
N ALA A 50 -22.75 10.42 -0.11
CA ALA A 50 -21.60 11.31 0.00
C ALA A 50 -20.66 10.83 1.12
N VAL A 51 -19.35 10.80 0.86
CA VAL A 51 -18.35 10.39 1.85
C VAL A 51 -18.08 11.52 2.84
N LEU A 52 -18.30 11.26 4.13
CA LEU A 52 -18.09 12.20 5.24
C LEU A 52 -16.87 11.84 6.10
N GLY A 53 -16.19 10.74 5.78
CA GLY A 53 -15.08 10.21 6.56
C GLY A 53 -14.66 8.83 6.06
N GLY A 54 -13.53 8.34 6.57
CA GLY A 54 -13.09 6.99 6.27
C GLY A 54 -11.80 6.58 6.98
N ALA A 55 -11.55 5.27 6.94
CA ALA A 55 -10.32 4.64 7.37
C ALA A 55 -9.78 3.78 6.21
N LEU A 56 -8.54 4.03 5.82
CA LEU A 56 -7.82 3.30 4.77
C LEU A 56 -6.60 2.63 5.39
N GLY A 57 -6.25 1.45 4.89
CA GLY A 57 -5.14 0.67 5.40
C GLY A 57 -5.08 -0.71 4.78
N HIS A 58 -4.45 -1.64 5.48
CA HIS A 58 -4.40 -3.04 5.08
C HIS A 58 -4.09 -3.96 6.26
N VAL A 59 -4.36 -5.25 6.06
CA VAL A 59 -3.96 -6.33 6.97
C VAL A 59 -2.90 -7.17 6.30
N TRP A 60 -1.77 -7.39 6.98
CA TRP A 60 -0.71 -8.31 6.58
C TRP A 60 0.08 -8.79 7.80
N GLY A 61 0.52 -10.06 7.79
CA GLY A 61 1.27 -10.64 8.91
C GLY A 61 0.52 -10.64 10.25
N GLU A 62 -0.82 -10.78 10.20
CA GLU A 62 -1.72 -10.69 11.38
C GLU A 62 -1.81 -9.30 12.03
N TRP A 63 -1.27 -8.26 11.40
CA TRP A 63 -1.37 -6.88 11.85
C TRP A 63 -2.31 -6.06 10.97
N LEU A 64 -3.06 -5.15 11.59
CA LEU A 64 -3.75 -4.07 10.91
C LEU A 64 -2.85 -2.83 10.90
N ASP A 65 -2.56 -2.32 9.71
CA ASP A 65 -1.93 -1.02 9.49
C ASP A 65 -2.96 -0.02 8.96
N LEU A 66 -2.95 1.20 9.50
CA LEU A 66 -3.85 2.29 9.12
C LEU A 66 -3.04 3.41 8.46
N ASP A 67 -3.24 3.57 7.15
CA ASP A 67 -2.57 4.59 6.34
C ASP A 67 -3.23 5.97 6.53
N THR A 68 -4.55 6.00 6.72
CA THR A 68 -5.32 7.25 6.76
C THR A 68 -6.59 7.08 7.58
N LEU A 69 -6.86 8.06 8.46
CA LEU A 69 -8.13 8.18 9.19
C LEU A 69 -8.59 9.64 9.17
N TRP A 70 -9.85 9.87 8.79
CA TRP A 70 -10.43 11.20 8.74
C TRP A 70 -11.94 11.19 8.96
N VAL A 71 -12.46 12.25 9.58
CA VAL A 71 -13.88 12.55 9.77
C VAL A 71 -14.08 14.05 9.61
N ALA A 72 -15.13 14.44 8.88
CA ALA A 72 -15.51 15.84 8.63
C ALA A 72 -16.06 16.56 9.87
#